data_AF-A0A7Y5BL66-F1
#
_entry.id   AF-A0A7Y5BL66-F1
#
_cell.length_a   1.000
_cell.length_b   1.000
_cell.length_c   1.000
_cell.angle_alpha   90.00
_cell.angle_beta   90.00
_cell.angle_gamma   90.00
#
_symmetry.space_group_name_H-M   'P 1'
#
loop_
_entity.id
_entity.type
_entity.pdbx_description
1 polymer ?
#
loop_
_entity_poly.entity_id
_entity_poly.type
_entity_poly.pdbx_seq_one_letter_code
_entity_poly.pdbx_strand_id
1 'polypeptide(L)'
;MTLDEIKELNRKIQSIPERKNLTHCVFVDNLHSPYAEFSETYILPPVSHNELDFLSAEKFIDTLIHFLPESISGCSVLPEPRPKRESGKLFLVKKLYNDKFLYIIKFEPSYLGGVIPNDIIEKETLEKKASILTNRIYFSIRIIPVEKIIEKEGQIIDFQGKIFEPGNSTLIETNEQLHKGKKKVSELFDEIDFSDQIQNLNNKLLIHKNNWKPEKVYHPISIEYLTVSVRFLNLSQKQNLSDFDSFK
;
A
#
# COMPACT_ATOMS: atom_id res chain seq x y z
N MET A 1 14.91 9.81 2.08
CA MET A 1 15.84 9.21 1.10
C MET A 1 16.16 10.21 -0.01
N THR A 2 17.41 10.27 -0.45
CA THR A 2 17.89 11.09 -1.56
C THR A 2 17.62 10.42 -2.91
N LEU A 3 17.77 11.16 -4.01
CA LEU A 3 17.56 10.60 -5.36
C LEU A 3 18.56 9.48 -5.69
N ASP A 4 19.81 9.61 -5.25
CA ASP A 4 20.83 8.60 -5.55
C ASP A 4 20.61 7.30 -4.76
N GLU A 5 20.18 7.41 -3.50
CA GLU A 5 19.70 6.28 -2.70
C GLU A 5 18.53 5.56 -3.40
N ILE A 6 17.56 6.30 -3.93
CA ILE A 6 16.42 5.73 -4.66
C ILE A 6 16.88 5.00 -5.93
N LYS A 7 17.82 5.58 -6.69
CA LYS A 7 18.39 4.93 -7.88
C LYS A 7 19.08 3.62 -7.50
N GLU A 8 19.78 3.58 -6.38
CA GLU A 8 20.44 2.38 -5.90
C GLU A 8 19.45 1.27 -5.52
N LEU A 9 18.41 1.61 -4.74
CA LEU A 9 17.34 0.68 -4.41
C LEU A 9 16.62 0.17 -5.67
N ASN A 10 16.33 1.07 -6.61
CA ASN A 10 15.71 0.69 -7.88
C ASN A 10 16.61 -0.20 -8.72
N ARG A 11 17.92 0.02 -8.74
CA ARG A 11 18.88 -0.89 -9.40
C ARG A 11 18.79 -2.30 -8.82
N LYS A 12 18.68 -2.45 -7.49
CA LYS A 12 18.49 -3.77 -6.85
C LYS A 12 17.19 -4.42 -7.34
N ILE A 13 16.08 -3.70 -7.29
CA ILE A 13 14.76 -4.21 -7.71
C ILE A 13 14.74 -4.60 -9.19
N GLN A 14 15.37 -3.81 -10.06
CA GLN A 14 15.43 -4.09 -11.51
C GLN A 14 16.38 -5.25 -11.84
N SER A 15 17.31 -5.59 -10.95
CA SER A 15 18.22 -6.73 -11.11
C SER A 15 17.66 -8.07 -10.61
N ILE A 16 16.41 -8.08 -10.12
CA ILE A 16 15.76 -9.30 -9.62
C ILE A 16 15.58 -10.29 -10.78
N PRO A 17 16.13 -11.51 -10.69
CA PRO A 17 15.89 -12.55 -11.69
C PRO A 17 14.43 -13.00 -11.65
N GLU A 18 13.91 -13.47 -12.78
CA GLU A 18 12.54 -14.00 -12.85
C GLU A 18 12.41 -15.24 -11.95
N ARG A 19 11.77 -15.06 -10.79
CA ARG A 19 11.56 -16.09 -9.76
C ARG A 19 10.17 -15.93 -9.16
N LYS A 20 9.61 -17.04 -8.71
CA LYS A 20 8.34 -17.07 -7.98
C LYS A 20 8.55 -16.66 -6.53
N ASN A 21 7.51 -16.07 -5.94
CA ASN A 21 7.44 -15.87 -4.50
C ASN A 21 7.64 -17.20 -3.76
N LEU A 22 8.25 -17.14 -2.57
CA LEU A 22 8.23 -18.29 -1.68
C LEU A 22 6.80 -18.67 -1.32
N THR A 23 6.57 -19.94 -0.99
CA THR A 23 5.25 -20.40 -0.57
C THR A 23 4.87 -19.72 0.74
N HIS A 24 3.67 -19.15 0.78
CA HIS A 24 3.15 -18.41 1.93
C HIS A 24 1.64 -18.53 2.00
N CYS A 25 1.11 -18.26 3.19
CA CYS A 25 -0.31 -18.04 3.40
C CYS A 25 -0.54 -16.56 3.65
N VAL A 26 -1.64 -16.01 3.11
CA VAL A 26 -2.07 -14.65 3.43
C VAL A 26 -3.11 -14.71 4.55
N PHE A 27 -2.88 -13.91 5.57
CA PHE A 27 -3.77 -13.74 6.70
C PHE A 27 -4.10 -12.25 6.89
N VAL A 28 -5.11 -11.98 7.70
CA VAL A 28 -5.42 -10.64 8.19
C VAL A 28 -5.43 -10.67 9.70
N ASP A 29 -4.71 -9.75 10.33
CA ASP A 29 -4.66 -9.66 11.78
C ASP A 29 -5.92 -8.99 12.36
N ASN A 30 -5.94 -8.86 13.68
CA ASN A 30 -7.00 -8.19 14.42
C ASN A 30 -7.03 -6.66 14.23
N LEU A 31 -5.98 -6.07 13.65
CA LEU A 31 -5.93 -4.66 13.28
C LEU A 31 -6.36 -4.42 11.84
N HIS A 32 -6.89 -5.46 11.17
CA HIS A 32 -7.20 -5.40 9.74
C HIS A 32 -5.98 -4.93 8.94
N SER A 33 -4.84 -5.59 9.15
CA SER A 33 -3.63 -5.48 8.33
C SER A 33 -3.34 -6.83 7.67
N PRO A 34 -3.23 -6.90 6.32
CA PRO A 34 -2.86 -8.13 5.64
C PRO A 34 -1.38 -8.43 5.86
N TYR A 35 -1.06 -9.70 6.03
CA TYR A 35 0.32 -10.17 6.03
C TYR A 35 0.46 -11.51 5.33
N ALA A 36 1.62 -11.71 4.71
CA ALA A 36 2.05 -13.02 4.27
C ALA A 36 2.90 -13.68 5.36
N GLU A 37 2.53 -14.89 5.72
CA GLU A 37 3.25 -15.73 6.66
C GLU A 37 4.01 -16.83 5.91
N PHE A 38 5.31 -16.91 6.18
CA PHE A 38 6.24 -17.85 5.56
C PHE A 38 6.67 -18.93 6.57
N SER A 39 7.22 -20.03 6.08
CA SER A 39 7.88 -21.03 6.94
C SER A 39 9.22 -20.55 7.46
N GLU A 40 9.91 -19.69 6.69
CA GLU A 40 11.21 -19.13 7.04
C GLU A 40 11.05 -17.83 7.83
N THR A 41 11.91 -17.63 8.85
CA THR A 41 11.98 -16.40 9.64
C THR A 41 13.09 -15.49 9.14
N TYR A 42 12.93 -14.19 9.34
CA TYR A 42 13.94 -13.17 9.09
C TYR A 42 13.89 -12.11 10.20
N ILE A 43 14.93 -11.29 10.27
CA ILE A 43 15.01 -10.19 11.23
C ILE A 43 14.50 -8.92 10.56
N LEU A 44 13.46 -8.30 11.11
CA LEU A 44 13.03 -6.96 10.70
C LEU A 44 14.14 -5.95 11.06
N PRO A 45 14.55 -5.08 10.12
CA PRO A 45 15.52 -4.04 10.43
C PRO A 45 14.90 -3.05 11.45
N PRO A 46 15.72 -2.42 12.31
CA PRO A 46 15.24 -1.37 13.20
C PRO A 46 14.92 -0.11 12.38
N VAL A 47 13.63 0.15 12.17
CA VAL A 47 13.15 1.30 11.37
C VAL A 47 12.84 2.49 12.27
N SER A 48 13.15 3.71 11.82
CA SER A 48 12.77 4.93 12.51
C SER A 48 11.25 5.10 12.58
N HIS A 49 10.76 5.69 13.68
CA HIS A 49 9.34 6.03 13.82
C HIS A 49 8.87 7.10 12.83
N ASN A 50 9.79 7.97 12.39
CA ASN A 50 9.47 9.16 11.62
C ASN A 50 9.62 8.96 10.11
N GLU A 51 10.56 8.14 9.67
CA GLU A 51 10.82 7.89 8.25
C GLU A 51 11.52 6.55 8.04
N LEU A 52 11.41 6.01 6.83
CA LEU A 52 12.20 4.86 6.44
C LEU A 52 13.52 5.36 5.85
N ASP A 53 14.61 5.18 6.60
CA ASP A 53 15.96 5.52 6.14
C ASP A 53 16.46 4.53 5.08
N PHE A 54 17.48 4.94 4.32
CA PHE A 54 18.02 4.15 3.22
C PHE A 54 18.54 2.78 3.66
N LEU A 55 19.27 2.68 4.78
CA LEU A 55 19.87 1.42 5.22
C LEU A 55 18.78 0.41 5.64
N SER A 56 17.74 0.90 6.32
CA SER A 56 16.58 0.09 6.68
C SER A 56 15.78 -0.32 5.43
N ALA A 57 15.57 0.58 4.48
CA ALA A 57 14.91 0.29 3.21
C ALA A 57 15.68 -0.76 2.39
N GLU A 58 17.00 -0.62 2.32
CA GLU A 58 17.88 -1.53 1.59
C GLU A 58 17.82 -2.95 2.16
N LYS A 59 18.01 -3.09 3.48
CA LYS A 59 17.91 -4.39 4.16
C LYS A 59 16.55 -5.03 3.95
N PHE A 60 15.50 -4.22 4.03
CA PHE A 60 14.15 -4.72 3.84
C PHE A 60 13.88 -5.10 2.38
N ILE A 61 14.42 -4.38 1.40
CA ILE A 61 14.38 -4.77 -0.01
C ILE A 61 15.10 -6.10 -0.23
N ASP A 62 16.25 -6.33 0.39
CA ASP A 62 16.96 -7.61 0.29
C ASP A 62 16.09 -8.77 0.85
N THR A 63 15.37 -8.54 1.95
CA THR A 63 14.33 -9.47 2.43
C THR A 63 13.24 -9.69 1.38
N LEU A 64 12.66 -8.63 0.81
CA LEU A 64 11.60 -8.77 -0.19
C LEU A 64 12.08 -9.49 -1.47
N ILE A 65 13.34 -9.32 -1.87
CA ILE A 65 13.95 -10.03 -3.01
C ILE A 65 14.00 -11.54 -2.74
N HIS A 66 14.27 -11.95 -1.50
CA HIS A 66 14.27 -13.36 -1.11
C HIS A 66 12.85 -13.94 -1.06
N PHE A 67 11.94 -13.29 -0.34
CA PHE A 67 10.61 -13.83 -0.03
C PHE A 67 9.59 -13.61 -1.16
N LEU A 68 9.64 -12.44 -1.82
CA LEU A 68 8.60 -11.95 -2.74
C LEU A 68 9.13 -11.43 -4.08
N PRO A 69 10.09 -12.10 -4.76
CA PRO A 69 10.70 -11.59 -5.99
C PRO A 69 9.69 -11.33 -7.11
N GLU A 70 8.65 -12.15 -7.26
CA GLU A 70 7.61 -11.97 -8.28
C GLU A 70 6.76 -10.73 -7.99
N SER A 71 6.44 -10.47 -6.72
CA SER A 71 5.58 -9.34 -6.32
C SER A 71 6.20 -7.99 -6.61
N ILE A 72 7.50 -7.87 -6.40
CA ILE A 72 8.23 -6.60 -6.46
C ILE A 72 8.97 -6.41 -7.79
N SER A 73 9.04 -7.43 -8.64
CA SER A 73 9.70 -7.34 -9.94
C SER A 73 9.09 -6.26 -10.84
N GLY A 74 9.97 -5.47 -11.46
CA GLY A 74 9.61 -4.36 -12.33
C GLY A 74 8.95 -3.17 -11.62
N CYS A 75 8.98 -3.13 -10.28
CA CYS A 75 8.55 -1.97 -9.52
C CYS A 75 9.69 -0.94 -9.35
N SER A 76 9.34 0.25 -8.88
CA SER A 76 10.25 1.30 -8.45
C SER A 76 9.86 1.80 -7.06
N VAL A 77 10.83 2.12 -6.23
CA VAL A 77 10.64 2.80 -4.95
C VAL A 77 10.01 4.16 -5.19
N LEU A 78 8.91 4.41 -4.48
CA LEU A 78 8.28 5.72 -4.37
C LEU A 78 8.73 6.36 -3.04
N PRO A 79 9.49 7.47 -3.08
CA PRO A 79 10.10 8.04 -1.88
C PRO A 79 9.13 8.82 -1.00
N GLU A 80 8.13 9.47 -1.60
CA GLU A 80 7.12 10.21 -0.85
C GLU A 80 5.85 9.36 -0.68
N PRO A 81 5.47 9.02 0.57
CA PRO A 81 4.21 8.36 0.81
C PRO A 81 3.05 9.30 0.46
N ARG A 82 2.14 8.83 -0.40
CA ARG A 82 0.81 9.43 -0.59
C ARG A 82 -0.20 8.51 0.09
N PRO A 83 -0.82 8.93 1.20
CA PRO A 83 -0.78 10.25 1.87
C PRO A 83 0.49 10.51 2.71
N LYS A 84 0.82 11.79 2.93
CA LYS A 84 2.01 12.21 3.71
C LYS A 84 2.03 11.76 5.19
N ARG A 85 0.96 11.12 5.68
CA ARG A 85 0.84 10.60 7.06
C ARG A 85 1.41 9.19 7.23
N GLU A 86 1.72 8.49 6.14
CA GLU A 86 2.20 7.11 6.19
C GLU A 86 3.74 7.04 6.25
N SER A 87 4.31 7.49 7.37
CA SER A 87 5.75 7.44 7.64
C SER A 87 6.24 6.02 7.94
N GLY A 88 7.53 5.77 7.67
CA GLY A 88 8.20 4.52 8.06
C GLY A 88 7.80 3.28 7.24
N LYS A 89 7.21 3.47 6.06
CA LYS A 89 6.75 2.38 5.17
C LYS A 89 7.51 2.39 3.86
N LEU A 90 7.59 1.22 3.22
CA LEU A 90 8.17 1.08 1.89
C LEU A 90 7.06 1.03 0.84
N PHE A 91 7.10 1.96 -0.11
CA PHE A 91 6.17 1.98 -1.24
C PHE A 91 6.92 1.59 -2.51
N LEU A 92 6.45 0.55 -3.19
CA LEU A 92 6.91 0.20 -4.52
C LEU A 92 5.76 0.38 -5.51
N VAL A 93 6.08 0.92 -6.67
CA VAL A 93 5.08 1.27 -7.70
C VAL A 93 5.46 0.74 -9.06
N LYS A 94 4.45 0.42 -9.87
CA LYS A 94 4.61 -0.02 -11.26
C LYS A 94 3.55 0.63 -12.13
N LYS A 95 3.97 1.21 -13.25
CA LYS A 95 3.07 1.84 -14.22
C LYS A 95 2.29 0.79 -14.99
N LEU A 96 1.01 1.07 -15.26
CA LEU A 96 0.11 0.18 -16.01
C LEU A 96 -0.67 0.94 -17.09
N TYR A 97 -0.97 0.26 -18.19
CA TYR A 97 -1.78 0.73 -19.33
C TYR A 97 -1.40 2.13 -19.82
N ASN A 98 -0.17 2.29 -20.30
CA ASN A 98 0.38 3.56 -20.79
C ASN A 98 0.24 4.68 -19.75
N ASP A 99 0.69 4.39 -18.52
CA ASP A 99 0.79 5.32 -17.40
C ASP A 99 -0.56 5.88 -16.92
N LYS A 100 -1.69 5.27 -17.30
CA LYS A 100 -3.02 5.65 -16.84
C LYS A 100 -3.34 5.15 -15.43
N PHE A 101 -2.68 4.09 -15.01
CA PHE A 101 -2.87 3.48 -13.70
C PHE A 101 -1.52 3.22 -13.04
N LEU A 102 -1.53 3.24 -11.72
CA LEU A 102 -0.37 2.93 -10.90
C LEU A 102 -0.71 1.74 -10.00
N TYR A 103 0.02 0.64 -10.18
CA TYR A 103 0.08 -0.44 -9.19
C TYR A 103 0.95 0.04 -8.04
N ILE A 104 0.43 -0.04 -6.82
CA ILE A 104 1.12 0.36 -5.60
C ILE A 104 1.09 -0.83 -4.66
N ILE A 105 2.27 -1.31 -4.27
CA ILE A 105 2.45 -2.24 -3.17
C ILE A 105 3.15 -1.51 -2.04
N LYS A 106 2.48 -1.47 -0.89
CA LYS A 106 2.98 -0.89 0.34
C LYS A 106 3.38 -2.02 1.27
N PHE A 107 4.53 -1.89 1.90
CA PHE A 107 4.99 -2.80 2.94
C PHE A 107 5.22 -2.06 4.25
N GLU A 108 4.93 -2.73 5.35
CA GLU A 108 5.23 -2.24 6.70
C GLU A 108 6.49 -2.95 7.20
N PRO A 109 7.66 -2.28 7.22
CA PRO A 109 8.91 -2.85 7.72
C PRO A 109 8.93 -2.82 9.26
N SER A 110 7.81 -3.14 9.88
CA SER A 110 7.64 -3.23 11.33
C SER A 110 6.57 -4.24 11.66
N TYR A 111 6.67 -4.83 12.85
CA TYR A 111 5.67 -5.77 13.32
C TYR A 111 4.47 -5.03 13.93
N LEU A 112 3.25 -5.40 13.53
CA LEU A 112 2.01 -4.71 13.96
C LEU A 112 1.25 -5.45 15.08
N GLY A 113 1.67 -6.66 15.44
CA GLY A 113 1.02 -7.47 16.48
C GLY A 113 1.77 -7.51 17.82
N GLY A 114 1.26 -8.31 18.76
CA GLY A 114 2.02 -8.67 19.97
C GLY A 114 3.20 -9.57 19.64
N VAL A 115 4.38 -9.23 20.15
CA VAL A 115 5.64 -9.98 19.95
C VAL A 115 5.95 -10.78 21.21
N ILE A 116 6.34 -12.04 21.05
CA ILE A 116 6.83 -12.85 22.16
C ILE A 116 8.20 -12.29 22.58
N PRO A 117 8.49 -12.09 23.89
CA PRO A 117 9.73 -11.44 24.31
C PRO A 117 11.02 -12.06 23.74
N ASN A 118 11.04 -13.36 23.46
CA ASN A 118 12.19 -14.07 22.90
C ASN A 118 12.49 -13.71 21.44
N ASP A 119 11.51 -13.17 20.71
CA ASP A 119 11.66 -12.79 19.30
C ASP A 119 12.13 -11.33 19.16
N ILE A 120 12.28 -10.58 20.26
CA ILE A 120 12.80 -9.21 20.25
C ILE A 120 14.33 -9.28 20.21
N ILE A 121 14.92 -8.91 19.07
CA ILE A 121 16.37 -8.84 18.87
C ILE A 121 16.92 -7.52 19.43
N GLU A 122 16.27 -6.41 19.08
CA GLU A 122 16.58 -5.08 19.62
C GLU A 122 15.29 -4.43 20.13
N LYS A 123 15.32 -3.88 21.34
CA LYS A 123 14.17 -3.22 21.94
C LYS A 123 13.85 -1.90 21.23
N GLU A 124 12.58 -1.57 21.22
CA GLU A 124 12.11 -0.26 20.78
C GLU A 124 12.74 0.86 21.61
N THR A 125 13.05 1.96 20.94
CA THR A 125 13.54 3.21 21.54
C THR A 125 12.65 4.37 21.12
N LEU A 126 12.90 5.57 21.66
CA LEU A 126 12.17 6.78 21.26
C LEU A 126 12.32 7.11 19.77
N GLU A 127 13.43 6.67 19.14
CA GLU A 127 13.74 7.00 17.75
C GLU A 127 13.40 5.87 16.78
N LYS A 128 13.46 4.62 17.24
CA LYS A 128 13.37 3.43 16.40
C LYS A 128 12.44 2.37 16.95
N LYS A 129 11.70 1.74 16.04
CA LYS A 129 10.91 0.53 16.30
C LYS A 129 11.83 -0.64 16.65
N ALA A 130 11.27 -1.61 17.38
CA ALA A 130 11.98 -2.83 17.75
C ALA A 130 12.42 -3.63 16.50
N SER A 131 13.60 -4.24 16.58
CA SER A 131 14.03 -5.28 15.64
C SER A 131 13.52 -6.63 16.13
N ILE A 132 12.79 -7.34 15.28
CA ILE A 132 12.01 -8.52 15.66
C ILE A 132 12.30 -9.65 14.69
N LEU A 133 12.54 -10.85 15.22
CA LEU A 133 12.54 -12.09 14.47
C LEU A 133 11.09 -12.46 14.12
N THR A 134 10.78 -12.55 12.83
CA THR A 134 9.41 -12.79 12.37
C THR A 134 9.42 -13.61 11.08
N ASN A 135 8.31 -14.25 10.77
CA ASN A 135 8.03 -14.86 9.48
C ASN A 135 6.91 -14.13 8.72
N ARG A 136 6.59 -12.89 9.11
CA ARG A 136 5.44 -12.12 8.58
C ARG A 136 5.86 -10.87 7.86
N ILE A 137 5.43 -10.74 6.60
CA ILE A 137 5.56 -9.50 5.81
C ILE A 137 4.19 -8.88 5.67
N TYR A 138 3.99 -7.73 6.33
CA TYR A 138 2.76 -6.94 6.23
C TYR A 138 2.74 -6.13 4.93
N PHE A 139 1.60 -6.13 4.25
CA PHE A 139 1.48 -5.47 2.94
C PHE A 139 0.09 -4.91 2.67
N SER A 140 0.01 -4.02 1.69
CA SER A 140 -1.25 -3.59 1.07
C SER A 140 -1.01 -3.35 -0.41
N ILE A 141 -1.88 -3.91 -1.25
CA ILE A 141 -1.78 -3.75 -2.70
C ILE A 141 -3.02 -3.01 -3.21
N ARG A 142 -2.78 -1.99 -4.02
CA ARG A 142 -3.82 -1.24 -4.70
C ARG A 142 -3.44 -0.85 -6.12
N ILE A 143 -4.44 -0.75 -6.99
CA ILE A 143 -4.31 -0.11 -8.30
C ILE A 143 -5.18 1.14 -8.31
N ILE A 144 -4.60 2.27 -8.70
CA ILE A 144 -5.29 3.57 -8.74
C ILE A 144 -5.18 4.20 -10.13
N PRO A 145 -6.21 4.94 -10.60
CA PRO A 145 -6.10 5.79 -11.77
C PRO A 145 -5.27 7.04 -11.44
N VAL A 146 -4.40 7.44 -12.36
CA VAL A 146 -3.54 8.62 -12.20
C VAL A 146 -3.74 9.60 -13.35
N GLU A 147 -3.66 10.89 -13.04
CA GLU A 147 -3.63 11.98 -14.02
C GLU A 147 -2.21 12.22 -14.51
N LYS A 148 -1.24 12.10 -13.59
CA LYS A 148 0.17 12.37 -13.88
C LYS A 148 1.07 11.56 -12.97
N ILE A 149 2.14 11.02 -13.54
CA ILE A 149 3.28 10.46 -12.80
C ILE A 149 4.41 11.48 -12.87
N ILE A 150 5.05 11.75 -11.73
CA ILE A 150 6.11 12.74 -11.60
C ILE A 150 7.44 11.99 -11.50
N GLU A 151 8.32 12.25 -12.46
CA GLU A 151 9.61 11.60 -12.56
C GLU A 151 10.75 12.61 -12.48
N LYS A 152 11.86 12.17 -11.90
CA LYS A 152 13.13 12.89 -11.89
C LYS A 152 14.25 11.92 -12.23
N GLU A 153 15.00 12.21 -13.29
CA GLU A 153 16.12 11.37 -13.75
C GLU A 153 15.71 9.90 -13.96
N GLY A 154 14.53 9.69 -14.53
CA GLY A 154 13.96 8.36 -14.79
C GLY A 154 13.43 7.62 -13.57
N GLN A 155 13.45 8.23 -12.38
CA GLN A 155 12.89 7.66 -11.15
C GLN A 155 11.51 8.25 -10.88
N ILE A 156 10.54 7.42 -10.48
CA ILE A 156 9.22 7.88 -10.04
C ILE A 156 9.38 8.47 -8.64
N ILE A 157 9.11 9.77 -8.51
CA ILE A 157 9.25 10.49 -7.22
C ILE A 157 7.91 10.81 -6.57
N ASP A 158 6.84 10.97 -7.37
CA ASP A 158 5.50 11.29 -6.90
C ASP A 158 4.45 10.98 -7.99
N PHE A 159 3.16 11.10 -7.68
CA PHE A 159 2.07 10.97 -8.63
C PHE A 159 0.85 11.82 -8.22
N GLN A 160 0.01 12.16 -9.19
CA GLN A 160 -1.29 12.78 -9.00
C GLN A 160 -2.38 11.76 -9.36
N GLY A 161 -3.11 11.29 -8.34
CA GLY A 161 -4.27 10.42 -8.52
C GLY A 161 -5.43 11.16 -9.18
N LYS A 162 -6.27 10.44 -9.93
CA LYS A 162 -7.51 11.01 -10.46
C LYS A 162 -8.53 11.17 -9.34
N ILE A 163 -8.76 12.42 -8.95
CA ILE A 163 -9.68 12.78 -7.87
C ILE A 163 -11.12 12.79 -8.42
N PHE A 164 -12.03 12.17 -7.70
CA PHE A 164 -13.47 12.35 -7.93
C PHE A 164 -13.92 13.61 -7.21
N GLU A 165 -14.67 14.45 -7.92
CA GLU A 165 -15.52 15.42 -7.24
C GLU A 165 -16.61 14.63 -6.52
N PRO A 166 -16.79 14.83 -5.20
CA PRO A 166 -17.92 14.26 -4.49
C PRO A 166 -19.21 14.82 -5.08
N GLY A 167 -19.79 14.13 -6.06
CA GLY A 167 -21.11 14.49 -6.58
C GLY A 167 -22.13 14.26 -5.49
N ASN A 168 -22.88 15.30 -5.08
CA ASN A 168 -23.95 15.30 -4.06
C ASN A 168 -23.76 14.29 -2.90
N SER A 169 -22.52 14.01 -2.47
CA SER A 169 -22.30 13.14 -1.32
C SER A 169 -22.84 13.89 -0.13
N THR A 170 -23.85 13.32 0.50
CA THR A 170 -24.47 13.84 1.70
C THR A 170 -23.37 14.03 2.73
N LEU A 171 -22.93 15.27 2.93
CA LEU A 171 -22.13 15.61 4.09
C LEU A 171 -22.98 15.21 5.29
N ILE A 172 -22.47 14.29 6.11
CA ILE A 172 -23.13 13.95 7.36
C ILE A 172 -22.97 15.21 8.23
N GLU A 173 -23.96 16.08 8.17
CA GLU A 173 -24.01 17.26 9.03
C GLU A 173 -24.17 16.76 10.47
N THR A 174 -23.06 16.68 11.21
CA THR A 174 -23.13 16.72 12.66
C THR A 174 -23.71 18.08 13.03
N ASN A 175 -24.95 18.06 13.54
CA ASN A 175 -25.69 19.24 13.98
C ASN A 175 -24.77 20.28 14.65
N GLU A 176 -24.52 21.41 13.99
CA GLU A 176 -25.04 22.72 14.40
C GLU A 176 -24.52 23.88 13.51
N GLN A 177 -25.48 24.69 13.06
CA GLN A 177 -25.39 26.08 12.60
C GLN A 177 -24.95 26.40 11.15
N LEU A 178 -26.00 26.65 10.36
CA LEU A 178 -26.08 27.41 9.12
C LEU A 178 -25.28 28.72 9.15
N HIS A 179 -24.11 28.77 8.50
CA HIS A 179 -23.60 30.03 7.95
C HIS A 179 -23.03 29.88 6.54
N LYS A 180 -23.63 30.66 5.64
CA LYS A 180 -23.23 30.84 4.23
C LYS A 180 -21.83 31.46 4.15
N GLY A 181 -20.89 30.65 3.71
CA GLY A 181 -19.57 31.05 3.24
C GLY A 181 -18.97 29.84 2.51
N LYS A 182 -18.09 30.06 1.52
CA LYS A 182 -17.35 28.96 0.88
C LYS A 182 -16.66 28.14 1.98
N LYS A 183 -17.25 26.98 2.32
CA LYS A 183 -16.73 26.08 3.34
C LYS A 183 -15.34 25.65 2.86
N LYS A 184 -14.30 26.06 3.58
CA LYS A 184 -13.01 25.37 3.51
C LYS A 184 -13.30 23.97 4.04
N VAL A 185 -13.37 23.01 3.13
CA VAL A 185 -13.53 21.59 3.48
C VAL A 185 -12.23 21.14 4.13
N SER A 186 -12.12 21.39 5.44
CA SER A 186 -11.27 20.60 6.33
C SER A 186 -12.17 19.61 7.09
N GLU A 187 -13.11 19.00 6.38
CA GLU A 187 -13.83 17.84 6.89
C GLU A 187 -12.82 16.69 6.83
N LEU A 188 -12.61 16.05 7.98
CA LEU A 188 -11.72 14.90 8.07
C LEU A 188 -12.26 13.85 7.08
N PHE A 189 -11.40 13.27 6.24
CA PHE A 189 -11.80 12.29 5.22
C PHE A 189 -12.63 11.11 5.81
N ASP A 190 -12.54 10.89 7.12
CA ASP A 190 -13.29 9.90 7.88
C ASP A 190 -14.79 10.24 8.04
N GLU A 191 -15.24 11.46 7.71
CA GLU A 191 -16.63 11.92 7.83
C GLU A 191 -17.43 11.82 6.52
N ILE A 192 -16.78 11.50 5.40
CA ILE A 192 -17.45 11.37 4.09
C ILE A 192 -17.82 9.90 3.87
N ASP A 193 -19.12 9.61 3.86
CA ASP A 193 -19.63 8.29 3.50
C ASP A 193 -19.62 8.09 1.98
N PHE A 194 -18.84 7.09 1.54
CA PHE A 194 -18.72 6.70 0.14
C PHE A 194 -19.48 5.40 -0.19
N SER A 195 -20.31 4.89 0.73
CA SER A 195 -20.97 3.60 0.59
C SER A 195 -21.83 3.50 -0.67
N ASP A 196 -22.60 4.54 -0.99
CA ASP A 196 -23.44 4.58 -2.20
C ASP A 196 -22.61 4.57 -3.48
N GLN A 197 -21.51 5.33 -3.51
CA GLN A 197 -20.60 5.38 -4.66
C GLN A 197 -19.90 4.04 -4.84
N ILE A 198 -19.43 3.42 -3.75
CA ILE A 198 -18.80 2.09 -3.77
C ILE A 198 -19.80 1.03 -4.22
N GLN A 199 -21.04 1.06 -3.73
CA GLN A 199 -22.09 0.13 -4.15
C GLN A 199 -22.41 0.28 -5.65
N ASN A 200 -22.53 1.52 -6.14
CA ASN A 200 -22.75 1.80 -7.55
C ASN A 200 -21.58 1.30 -8.42
N LEU A 201 -20.34 1.48 -7.98
CA LEU A 201 -19.15 0.96 -8.68
C LEU A 201 -19.15 -0.57 -8.70
N ASN A 202 -19.42 -1.22 -7.57
CA ASN A 202 -19.49 -2.68 -7.49
C ASN A 202 -20.55 -3.23 -8.45
N ASN A 203 -21.73 -2.62 -8.52
CA ASN A 203 -22.79 -3.04 -9.44
C ASN A 203 -22.38 -2.88 -10.91
N LYS A 204 -21.73 -1.77 -11.27
CA LYS A 204 -21.27 -1.51 -12.64
C LYS A 204 -20.16 -2.46 -13.09
N LEU A 205 -19.25 -2.80 -12.18
CA LEU A 205 -18.12 -3.71 -12.41
C LEU A 205 -18.50 -5.18 -12.18
N LEU A 206 -19.80 -5.46 -11.98
CA LEU A 206 -20.34 -6.80 -11.73
C LEU A 206 -19.65 -7.54 -10.57
N ILE A 207 -19.22 -6.81 -9.55
CA ILE A 207 -18.53 -7.35 -8.38
C ILE A 207 -19.56 -7.94 -7.42
N HIS A 208 -19.45 -9.23 -7.15
CA HIS A 208 -20.38 -10.03 -6.37
C HIS A 208 -19.63 -10.99 -5.44
N LYS A 209 -20.26 -11.45 -4.35
CA LYS A 209 -19.60 -12.36 -3.37
C LYS A 209 -19.06 -13.67 -3.98
N ASN A 210 -19.60 -14.10 -5.11
CA ASN A 210 -19.20 -15.33 -5.81
C ASN A 210 -17.96 -15.14 -6.70
N ASN A 211 -17.73 -13.94 -7.25
CA ASN A 211 -16.54 -13.62 -8.06
C ASN A 211 -15.46 -12.86 -7.29
N TRP A 212 -15.78 -12.32 -6.11
CA TRP A 212 -14.85 -11.69 -5.20
C TRP A 212 -14.94 -12.33 -3.82
N LYS A 213 -13.93 -13.13 -3.47
CA LYS A 213 -13.88 -13.95 -2.25
C LYS A 213 -12.83 -13.56 -1.19
N PRO A 214 -12.44 -12.29 -0.97
CA PRO A 214 -11.89 -11.94 0.33
C PRO A 214 -13.06 -11.88 1.31
N GLU A 215 -13.03 -12.76 2.30
CA GLU A 215 -13.92 -12.70 3.44
C GLU A 215 -13.90 -11.28 4.00
N LYS A 216 -15.09 -10.66 4.20
CA LYS A 216 -15.52 -9.46 4.97
C LYS A 216 -14.56 -8.31 5.35
N VAL A 217 -13.25 -8.39 5.15
CA VAL A 217 -12.24 -7.52 5.75
C VAL A 217 -11.86 -6.36 4.84
N TYR A 218 -11.89 -6.54 3.52
CA TYR A 218 -11.71 -5.44 2.57
C TYR A 218 -12.70 -5.50 1.41
N HIS A 219 -13.33 -4.36 1.13
CA HIS A 219 -14.01 -4.17 -0.14
C HIS A 219 -12.97 -4.13 -1.28
N PRO A 220 -13.29 -4.74 -2.45
CA PRO A 220 -12.45 -4.71 -3.65
C PRO A 220 -12.19 -3.29 -4.12
N ILE A 221 -13.23 -2.47 -4.04
CA ILE A 221 -13.21 -1.06 -4.41
C ILE A 221 -13.30 -0.24 -3.13
N SER A 222 -12.42 0.73 -3.00
CA SER A 222 -12.47 1.75 -1.95
C SER A 222 -12.20 3.12 -2.52
N ILE A 223 -12.59 4.16 -1.78
CA ILE A 223 -12.22 5.54 -2.06
C ILE A 223 -11.25 5.95 -0.97
N GLU A 224 -10.01 6.26 -1.36
CA GLU A 224 -8.97 6.76 -0.48
C GLU A 224 -8.49 8.09 -1.01
N TYR A 225 -8.52 9.15 -0.20
CA TYR A 225 -8.12 10.50 -0.62
C TYR A 225 -8.82 10.94 -1.91
N LEU A 226 -10.13 10.69 -1.99
CA LEU A 226 -10.98 10.98 -3.15
C LEU A 226 -10.54 10.27 -4.45
N THR A 227 -9.67 9.27 -4.36
CA THR A 227 -9.22 8.45 -5.47
C THR A 227 -9.82 7.06 -5.34
N VAL A 228 -10.47 6.56 -6.40
CA VAL A 228 -10.93 5.17 -6.45
C VAL A 228 -9.72 4.24 -6.52
N SER A 229 -9.67 3.26 -5.62
CA SER A 229 -8.64 2.24 -5.59
C SER A 229 -9.25 0.85 -5.66
N VAL A 230 -8.60 -0.02 -6.43
CA VAL A 230 -8.88 -1.46 -6.44
C VAL A 230 -7.88 -2.13 -5.52
N ARG A 231 -8.34 -2.79 -4.46
CA ARG A 231 -7.52 -3.45 -3.43
C ARG A 231 -7.36 -4.93 -3.71
N PHE A 232 -6.17 -5.46 -3.46
CA PHE A 232 -5.85 -6.88 -3.62
C PHE A 232 -5.25 -7.46 -2.33
N LEU A 233 -5.67 -8.69 -2.00
CA LEU A 233 -5.11 -9.47 -0.89
C LEU A 233 -4.07 -10.50 -1.34
N ASN A 234 -3.89 -10.72 -2.64
CA ASN A 234 -2.89 -11.64 -3.14
C ASN A 234 -1.57 -10.91 -3.40
N LEU A 235 -0.43 -11.51 -3.03
CA LEU A 235 0.88 -10.95 -3.33
C LEU A 235 1.34 -11.22 -4.77
N SER A 236 0.67 -12.08 -5.53
CA SER A 236 1.01 -12.35 -6.93
C SER A 236 0.66 -11.15 -7.81
N GLN A 237 1.67 -10.41 -8.26
CA GLN A 237 1.49 -9.29 -9.18
C GLN A 237 0.75 -9.73 -10.45
N LYS A 238 1.13 -10.88 -11.03
CA LYS A 238 0.47 -11.41 -12.23
C LYS A 238 -1.02 -11.69 -12.01
N GLN A 239 -1.38 -12.29 -10.87
CA GLN A 239 -2.79 -12.54 -10.55
C GLN A 239 -3.56 -11.23 -10.35
N ASN A 240 -2.99 -10.28 -9.59
CA ASN A 240 -3.62 -8.98 -9.35
C ASN A 240 -3.88 -8.21 -10.65
N LEU A 241 -2.94 -8.24 -11.59
CA LEU A 241 -3.12 -7.62 -12.89
C LEU A 241 -4.20 -8.32 -13.72
N SER A 242 -4.21 -9.66 -13.72
CA SER A 242 -5.27 -10.44 -14.38
C SER A 242 -6.66 -10.13 -13.82
N ASP A 243 -6.76 -10.04 -12.50
CA ASP A 243 -8.01 -9.70 -11.81
C ASP A 243 -8.41 -8.24 -12.13
N PHE A 244 -7.46 -7.31 -12.19
CA PHE A 244 -7.73 -5.92 -12.57
C PHE A 244 -8.24 -5.78 -14.01
N ASP A 245 -7.64 -6.50 -14.96
CA ASP A 245 -8.10 -6.58 -16.35
C ASP A 245 -9.55 -7.06 -16.44
N SER A 246 -9.96 -7.97 -15.56
CA SER A 246 -11.32 -8.53 -15.56
C SER A 246 -12.41 -7.55 -15.11
N PHE A 247 -12.06 -6.46 -14.43
CA PHE A 247 -13.02 -5.44 -13.99
C PHE A 247 -13.37 -4.41 -15.07
N LYS A 248 -12.61 -4.33 -16.17
CA LYS A 248 -12.83 -3.34 -17.23
C LYS A 248 -14.07 -3.63 -18.07
#